data_AF-A0A921V469-F1
#
_entry.id   AF-A0A921V469-F1
#
_cell.length_a   1.000
_cell.length_b   1.000
_cell.length_c   1.000
_cell.angle_alpha   90.00
_cell.angle_beta   90.00
_cell.angle_gamma   90.00
#
_symmetry.space_group_name_H-M   'P 1'
#
loop_
_entity.id
_entity.type
_entity.pdbx_description
1 polymer ?
#
loop_
_entity_poly.entity_id
_entity_poly.type
_entity_poly.pdbx_seq_one_letter_code
_entity_poly.pdbx_strand_id
1 'polypeptide(L)'
;MRQEPGPADEILGKYTSDKFGVTFPIAEKAVVSGDQAHPFFKRIADKYSASVAPTWNFDKFLVDHRGDMRAVFPNDTDPLLPEVVAEIEEVLNELPRALSADQELVDEDEDEDDFDYEEDEEDEDEDEDEEDEEGERR
;
A
#
# COMPACT_ATOMS: atom_id res chain seq x y z
N MET A 1 -11.61 -15.10 -32.56
CA MET A 1 -10.66 -15.79 -31.65
C MET A 1 -11.36 -16.01 -30.32
N ARG A 2 -11.25 -17.19 -29.70
CA ARG A 2 -11.82 -17.50 -28.37
C ARG A 2 -10.64 -17.59 -27.40
N GLN A 3 -10.50 -16.64 -26.48
CA GLN A 3 -9.29 -16.50 -25.65
C GLN A 3 -9.29 -17.41 -24.40
N GLU A 4 -10.44 -18.00 -24.05
CA GLU A 4 -10.55 -19.07 -23.04
C GLU A 4 -11.27 -20.31 -23.61
N PRO A 5 -10.64 -21.02 -24.57
CA PRO A 5 -11.18 -22.28 -25.06
C PRO A 5 -10.92 -23.37 -24.01
N GLY A 6 -11.98 -24.03 -23.54
CA GLY A 6 -11.87 -25.15 -22.61
C GLY A 6 -12.83 -25.07 -21.41
N PRO A 7 -13.01 -26.19 -20.70
CA PRO A 7 -13.68 -26.24 -19.41
C PRO A 7 -12.80 -25.58 -18.32
N ALA A 8 -13.42 -25.15 -17.22
CA ALA A 8 -12.78 -24.31 -16.19
C ALA A 8 -11.59 -25.01 -15.49
N ASP A 9 -11.69 -26.31 -15.30
CA ASP A 9 -10.64 -27.19 -14.75
C ASP A 9 -9.38 -27.23 -15.62
N GLU A 10 -9.52 -27.26 -16.95
CA GLU A 10 -8.38 -27.22 -17.87
C GLU A 10 -7.68 -25.84 -17.84
N ILE A 11 -8.44 -24.76 -17.65
CA ILE A 11 -7.89 -23.39 -17.58
C ILE A 11 -7.10 -23.21 -16.27
N LEU A 12 -7.65 -23.64 -15.15
CA LEU A 12 -6.99 -23.56 -13.84
C LEU A 12 -5.71 -24.41 -13.82
N GLY A 13 -5.77 -25.68 -14.25
CA GLY A 13 -4.60 -26.56 -14.22
C GLY A 13 -3.44 -26.08 -15.10
N LYS A 14 -3.73 -25.47 -16.25
CA LYS A 14 -2.72 -25.15 -17.28
C LYS A 14 -2.11 -23.75 -17.16
N TYR A 15 -2.80 -22.80 -16.55
CA TYR A 15 -2.41 -21.39 -16.60
C TYR A 15 -2.11 -20.74 -15.25
N THR A 16 -2.58 -21.27 -14.11
CA THR A 16 -2.40 -20.57 -12.83
C THR A 16 -1.19 -21.03 -12.03
N SER A 17 -1.04 -22.32 -11.73
CA SER A 17 0.08 -22.80 -10.90
C SER A 17 1.36 -23.02 -11.71
N ASP A 18 1.24 -23.69 -12.86
CA ASP A 18 2.40 -24.31 -13.50
C ASP A 18 3.15 -23.39 -14.46
N LYS A 19 2.48 -22.32 -14.94
CA LYS A 19 3.03 -21.47 -16.02
C LYS A 19 3.31 -20.03 -15.60
N PHE A 20 2.49 -19.45 -14.71
CA PHE A 20 2.57 -18.03 -14.38
C PHE A 20 2.65 -17.73 -12.88
N GLY A 21 2.69 -18.76 -12.02
CA GLY A 21 2.91 -18.59 -10.58
C GLY A 21 1.85 -17.74 -9.88
N VAL A 22 0.59 -17.84 -10.31
CA VAL A 22 -0.52 -17.07 -9.74
C VAL A 22 -0.77 -17.52 -8.30
N THR A 23 -0.68 -16.60 -7.34
CA THR A 23 -0.87 -16.84 -5.90
C THR A 23 -2.23 -16.38 -5.37
N PHE A 24 -3.05 -15.75 -6.20
CA PHE A 24 -4.37 -15.26 -5.84
C PHE A 24 -5.49 -16.23 -6.28
N PRO A 25 -6.67 -16.21 -5.61
CA PRO A 25 -7.78 -17.07 -5.97
C PRO A 25 -8.31 -16.77 -7.37
N ILE A 26 -8.64 -17.82 -8.12
CA ILE A 26 -9.27 -17.71 -9.44
C ILE A 26 -10.69 -18.24 -9.34
N ALA A 27 -11.65 -17.43 -9.80
CA ALA A 27 -13.06 -17.82 -9.83
C ALA A 27 -13.35 -18.81 -10.97
N GLU A 28 -14.47 -19.53 -10.85
CA GLU A 28 -14.99 -20.33 -11.96
C GLU A 28 -15.35 -19.45 -13.16
N LYS A 29 -15.27 -20.04 -14.34
CA LYS A 29 -15.60 -19.36 -15.59
C LYS A 29 -17.06 -18.88 -15.59
N ALA A 30 -17.24 -17.58 -15.83
CA ALA A 30 -18.56 -16.95 -15.87
C ALA A 30 -18.71 -16.05 -17.11
N VAL A 31 -19.96 -15.82 -17.52
CA VAL A 31 -20.29 -14.81 -18.54
C VAL A 31 -20.30 -13.44 -17.87
N VAL A 32 -19.62 -12.46 -18.47
CA VAL A 32 -19.43 -11.14 -17.85
C VAL A 32 -20.26 -10.02 -18.49
N SER A 33 -20.83 -10.24 -19.67
CA SER A 33 -21.61 -9.25 -20.42
C SER A 33 -22.88 -9.85 -21.05
N GLY A 34 -23.85 -8.99 -21.36
CA GLY A 34 -25.15 -9.36 -21.93
C GLY A 34 -26.15 -9.95 -20.92
N ASP A 35 -27.27 -10.48 -21.43
CA ASP A 35 -28.42 -10.91 -20.60
C ASP A 35 -28.09 -12.06 -19.64
N GLN A 36 -27.07 -12.87 -19.96
CA GLN A 36 -26.61 -13.99 -19.13
C GLN A 36 -25.41 -13.61 -18.25
N ALA A 37 -25.05 -12.33 -18.16
CA ALA A 37 -23.96 -11.88 -17.30
C ALA A 37 -24.18 -12.29 -15.84
N HIS A 38 -23.07 -12.64 -15.17
CA HIS A 38 -23.04 -12.97 -13.77
C HIS A 38 -23.65 -11.83 -12.92
N PRO A 39 -24.39 -12.11 -11.84
CA PRO A 39 -25.05 -11.09 -11.03
C PRO A 39 -24.13 -9.97 -10.53
N PHE A 40 -22.85 -10.29 -10.26
CA PHE A 40 -21.85 -9.30 -9.89
C PHE A 40 -21.68 -8.21 -10.97
N PHE A 41 -21.47 -8.59 -12.23
CA PHE A 41 -21.26 -7.63 -13.33
C PHE A 41 -22.54 -6.88 -13.70
N LYS A 42 -23.71 -7.51 -13.56
CA LYS A 42 -25.00 -6.82 -13.69
C LYS A 42 -25.15 -5.71 -12.64
N ARG A 43 -24.83 -6.02 -11.38
CA ARG A 43 -24.88 -5.03 -10.30
C ARG A 43 -23.92 -3.86 -10.51
N ILE A 44 -22.74 -4.10 -11.07
CA ILE A 44 -21.81 -3.04 -11.46
C ILE A 44 -22.46 -2.12 -12.50
N ALA A 45 -23.02 -2.70 -13.56
CA ALA A 45 -23.67 -1.94 -14.62
C ALA A 45 -24.87 -1.13 -14.11
N ASP A 46 -25.65 -1.70 -13.20
CA ASP A 46 -26.83 -1.07 -12.60
C ASP A 46 -26.47 0.04 -11.61
N LYS A 47 -25.44 -0.16 -10.77
CA LYS A 47 -25.05 0.77 -9.71
C LYS A 47 -24.26 1.97 -10.23
N TYR A 48 -23.40 1.77 -11.23
CA TYR A 48 -22.51 2.81 -11.75
C TYR A 48 -22.94 3.24 -13.16
N SER A 49 -22.68 2.41 -14.15
CA SER A 49 -23.21 2.55 -15.52
C SER A 49 -22.80 1.34 -16.37
N ALA A 50 -23.46 1.16 -17.52
CA ALA A 50 -23.05 0.13 -18.48
C ALA A 50 -21.62 0.31 -19.02
N SER A 51 -21.06 1.53 -19.02
CA SER A 51 -19.68 1.77 -19.48
C SER A 51 -18.62 1.31 -18.49
N VAL A 52 -19.03 1.02 -17.25
CA VAL A 52 -18.19 0.46 -16.20
C VAL A 52 -18.19 -1.06 -16.26
N ALA A 53 -19.13 -1.70 -16.96
CA ALA A 53 -19.10 -3.15 -17.12
C ALA A 53 -17.90 -3.61 -17.99
N PRO A 54 -17.42 -4.86 -17.84
CA PRO A 54 -16.31 -5.36 -18.65
C PRO A 54 -16.63 -5.31 -20.14
N THR A 55 -15.70 -4.76 -20.91
CA THR A 55 -15.78 -4.62 -22.37
C THR A 55 -14.80 -5.55 -23.08
N TRP A 56 -13.70 -5.90 -22.42
CA TRP A 56 -12.67 -6.79 -22.94
C TRP A 56 -12.03 -7.66 -21.85
N ASN A 57 -11.21 -8.62 -22.26
CA ASN A 57 -10.39 -9.40 -21.33
C ASN A 57 -9.35 -8.49 -20.67
N PHE A 58 -9.10 -8.70 -19.37
CA PHE A 58 -8.16 -7.93 -18.55
C PHE A 58 -8.59 -6.50 -18.17
N ASP A 59 -9.88 -6.16 -18.31
CA ASP A 59 -10.43 -5.01 -17.59
C ASP A 59 -10.31 -5.24 -16.07
N LYS A 60 -9.92 -4.20 -15.33
CA LYS A 60 -9.55 -4.27 -13.92
C LYS A 60 -10.45 -3.35 -13.11
N PHE A 61 -10.89 -3.83 -11.96
CA PHE A 61 -11.82 -3.14 -11.08
C PHE A 61 -11.20 -3.00 -9.70
N LEU A 62 -11.04 -1.77 -9.22
CA LEU A 62 -10.64 -1.51 -7.85
C LEU A 62 -11.89 -1.26 -7.01
N VAL A 63 -12.11 -2.11 -6.01
CA VAL A 63 -13.24 -2.06 -5.09
C VAL A 63 -12.68 -1.93 -3.68
N ASP A 64 -13.23 -1.00 -2.90
CA ASP A 64 -12.81 -0.75 -1.52
C ASP A 64 -13.41 -1.75 -0.52
N HIS A 65 -13.02 -1.59 0.76
CA HIS A 65 -13.49 -2.42 1.87
C HIS A 65 -14.99 -2.30 2.18
N ARG A 66 -15.66 -1.28 1.65
CA ARG A 66 -17.11 -1.05 1.79
C ARG A 66 -17.89 -1.66 0.63
N GLY A 67 -17.20 -2.17 -0.40
CA GLY A 67 -17.80 -2.70 -1.61
C GLY A 67 -18.16 -1.62 -2.63
N ASP A 68 -17.58 -0.43 -2.51
CA ASP A 68 -17.71 0.66 -3.46
C ASP A 68 -16.55 0.64 -4.47
N MET A 69 -16.88 0.89 -5.74
CA MET A 69 -15.90 0.99 -6.82
C MET A 69 -15.15 2.31 -6.73
N ARG A 70 -13.82 2.23 -6.66
CA ARG A 70 -12.92 3.39 -6.59
C ARG A 70 -12.37 3.74 -7.96
N ALA A 71 -11.98 2.74 -8.75
CA ALA A 71 -11.44 2.94 -10.09
C ALA A 71 -11.74 1.76 -11.03
N VAL A 72 -11.71 2.04 -12.34
CA VAL A 72 -11.72 1.04 -13.41
C VAL A 72 -10.57 1.32 -14.35
N PHE A 73 -9.75 0.30 -14.59
CA PHE A 73 -8.61 0.38 -15.49
C PHE A 73 -8.87 -0.51 -16.71
N PRO A 74 -8.85 0.06 -17.93
CA PRO A 74 -8.99 -0.69 -19.17
C PRO A 74 -7.97 -1.83 -19.33
N ASN A 75 -8.25 -2.71 -20.29
CA ASN A 75 -7.44 -3.88 -20.55
C ASN A 75 -5.96 -3.59 -20.88
N ASP A 76 -5.67 -2.45 -21.50
CA ASP A 76 -4.34 -2.05 -21.93
C ASP A 76 -3.56 -1.24 -20.88
N THR A 77 -4.19 -0.89 -19.75
CA THR A 77 -3.50 -0.29 -18.61
C THR A 77 -2.52 -1.29 -18.00
N ASP A 78 -1.24 -0.91 -17.92
CA ASP A 78 -0.22 -1.68 -17.20
C ASP A 78 -0.51 -1.64 -15.69
N PRO A 79 -0.69 -2.79 -15.03
CA PRO A 79 -1.05 -2.86 -13.61
C PRO A 79 0.03 -2.30 -12.67
N LEU A 80 1.25 -2.06 -13.15
CA LEU A 80 2.35 -1.47 -12.38
C LEU A 80 2.53 0.03 -12.62
N LEU A 81 1.63 0.67 -13.37
CA LEU A 81 1.67 2.11 -13.53
C LEU A 81 1.55 2.82 -12.17
N PRO A 82 2.31 3.91 -11.95
CA PRO A 82 2.26 4.64 -10.67
C PRO A 82 0.85 5.07 -10.27
N GLU A 83 -0.01 5.42 -11.22
CA GLU A 83 -1.41 5.79 -10.96
C GLU A 83 -2.24 4.61 -10.41
N VAL A 84 -2.03 3.39 -10.92
CA VAL A 84 -2.73 2.19 -10.45
C VAL A 84 -2.28 1.85 -9.04
N VAL A 85 -0.96 1.90 -8.79
CA VAL A 85 -0.37 1.62 -7.48
C VAL A 85 -0.83 2.64 -6.45
N ALA A 86 -0.82 3.94 -6.79
CA ALA A 86 -1.25 5.01 -5.90
C ALA A 86 -2.72 4.86 -5.47
N GLU A 87 -3.62 4.53 -6.40
CA GLU A 87 -5.04 4.26 -6.10
C GLU A 87 -5.20 3.07 -5.15
N ILE A 88 -4.41 2.00 -5.33
CA ILE A 88 -4.43 0.84 -4.42
C ILE A 88 -3.92 1.25 -3.04
N GLU A 89 -2.81 1.99 -2.96
CA GLU A 89 -2.24 2.48 -1.69
C GLU A 89 -3.21 3.40 -0.95
N GLU A 90 -3.92 4.28 -1.66
CA GLU A 90 -4.96 5.12 -1.05
C GLU A 90 -6.06 4.26 -0.40
N VAL A 91 -6.59 3.28 -1.12
CA VAL A 91 -7.62 2.36 -0.59
C VAL A 91 -7.11 1.57 0.61
N LEU A 92 -5.84 1.16 0.60
CA LEU A 92 -5.22 0.47 1.73
C LEU A 92 -5.08 1.38 2.96
N ASN A 93 -4.73 2.65 2.76
CA ASN A 93 -4.60 3.63 3.85
C ASN A 93 -5.96 4.00 4.47
N GLU A 94 -7.06 3.86 3.73
CA GLU A 94 -8.42 4.03 4.22
C GLU A 94 -8.95 2.83 5.02
N LEU A 95 -8.22 1.71 5.05
CA LEU A 95 -8.65 0.53 5.80
C LEU A 95 -8.72 0.85 7.30
N PRO A 96 -9.82 0.46 7.98
CA PRO A 96 -9.86 0.58 9.42
C PRO A 96 -8.73 -0.24 10.04
N ARG A 97 -8.07 0.28 11.08
CA ARG A 97 -6.93 -0.37 11.79
C ARG A 97 -7.16 -1.84 12.18
N ALA A 98 -8.40 -2.30 12.27
CA ALA A 98 -8.75 -3.69 12.56
C ALA A 98 -8.61 -4.64 11.34
N LEU A 99 -8.44 -4.11 10.14
CA LEU A 99 -8.31 -4.86 8.87
C LEU A 99 -6.93 -4.68 8.20
N SER A 100 -6.11 -3.74 8.66
CA SER A 100 -4.70 -3.64 8.27
C SER A 100 -3.93 -4.74 8.99
N ALA A 101 -3.42 -5.72 8.25
CA ALA A 101 -2.88 -6.98 8.78
C ALA A 101 -1.55 -6.88 9.56
N ASP A 102 -1.20 -5.71 10.09
CA ASP A 102 -0.10 -5.53 11.04
C ASP A 102 -0.57 -4.62 12.18
N GLN A 103 -1.09 -5.23 13.25
CA GLN A 103 -0.92 -4.64 14.57
C GLN A 103 0.51 -4.96 14.98
N GLU A 104 1.45 -4.05 14.71
CA GLU A 104 2.62 -3.98 15.58
C GLU A 104 2.11 -3.75 17.01
N LEU A 105 2.52 -4.63 17.91
CA LEU A 105 2.47 -4.40 19.35
C LEU A 105 3.34 -3.18 19.62
N VAL A 106 2.71 -2.01 19.66
CA VAL A 106 3.33 -0.86 20.30
C VAL A 106 3.08 -1.07 21.79
N ASP A 107 4.04 -1.68 22.47
CA ASP A 107 4.15 -1.60 23.91
C ASP A 107 4.49 -0.13 24.24
N GLU A 108 3.48 0.74 24.21
CA GLU A 108 3.54 2.08 24.80
C GLU A 108 3.33 1.93 26.31
N ASP A 109 4.30 1.36 27.02
CA ASP A 109 4.33 1.36 28.49
C ASP A 109 5.79 1.22 28.95
N GLU A 110 6.63 2.23 28.72
CA GLU A 110 7.70 2.62 29.66
C GLU A 110 7.85 4.15 29.60
N ASP A 111 6.95 4.81 30.33
CA ASP A 111 7.21 6.13 30.92
C ASP A 111 8.41 6.06 31.89
N GLU A 112 9.04 7.22 32.10
CA GLU A 112 10.07 7.55 33.12
C GLU A 112 11.52 7.19 32.67
N ASP A 113 12.46 8.12 32.50
CA ASP A 113 12.81 9.20 33.42
C ASP A 113 13.29 10.49 32.71
N ASP A 114 12.72 11.59 33.18
CA ASP A 114 13.15 12.98 33.03
C ASP A 114 14.47 13.17 33.80
N PHE A 115 15.60 13.04 33.11
CA PHE A 115 16.91 13.35 33.71
C PHE A 115 17.21 14.83 33.54
N ASP A 116 16.71 15.62 34.49
CA ASP A 116 17.05 17.02 34.69
C ASP A 116 18.52 17.14 35.10
N TYR A 117 19.37 17.55 34.16
CA TYR A 117 20.74 17.97 34.46
C TYR A 117 20.69 19.45 34.85
N GLU A 118 20.54 19.73 36.15
CA GLU A 118 20.96 21.01 36.70
C GLU A 118 22.49 21.10 36.57
N GLU A 119 22.94 21.96 35.67
CA GLU A 119 24.35 22.34 35.52
C GLU A 119 24.64 23.39 36.60
N ASP A 120 25.16 22.93 37.75
CA ASP A 120 25.64 23.79 38.82
C ASP A 120 26.78 24.69 38.31
N GLU A 121 26.57 26.00 38.46
CA GLU A 121 27.57 27.04 38.27
C GLU A 121 28.67 26.92 39.33
N GLU A 122 29.94 26.91 38.90
CA GLU A 122 31.05 27.35 39.74
C GLU A 122 31.81 28.48 39.03
N ASP A 123 31.50 29.70 39.47
CA ASP A 123 32.32 30.90 39.37
C ASP A 123 33.67 30.67 40.07
N GLU A 124 34.79 30.85 39.37
CA GLU A 124 36.04 31.29 40.00
C GLU A 124 36.73 32.32 39.08
N ASP A 125 36.44 33.59 39.37
CA ASP A 125 37.30 34.73 39.06
C ASP A 125 38.55 34.65 39.96
N GLU A 126 39.74 34.56 39.38
CA GLU A 126 40.97 35.08 40.00
C GLU A 126 41.79 35.86 38.96
N ASP A 127 41.70 37.18 39.09
CA ASP A 127 42.68 38.16 38.63
C ASP A 127 44.02 38.03 39.42
N GLU A 128 45.03 38.80 38.99
CA GLU A 128 46.38 39.01 39.57
C GLU A 128 47.49 38.10 38.98
N ASP A 129 48.66 38.57 38.52
CA ASP A 129 49.28 39.88 38.55
C ASP A 129 50.49 39.93 37.57
N GLU A 130 50.91 41.16 37.28
CA GLU A 130 52.05 41.58 36.47
C GLU A 130 53.44 41.05 36.93
N GLU A 131 54.40 41.03 35.99
CA GLU A 131 55.75 41.66 36.08
C GLU A 131 56.87 40.84 35.41
N ASP A 132 57.34 41.38 34.27
CA ASP A 132 58.71 41.76 33.91
C ASP A 132 59.96 40.87 34.12
N GLU A 133 60.92 41.14 33.20
CA GLU A 133 62.38 40.82 33.22
C GLU A 133 62.74 39.38 32.81
N GLU A 134 63.61 39.07 31.83
CA GLU A 134 64.86 39.65 31.31
C GLU A 134 65.12 38.97 29.94
N GLY A 135 65.73 39.55 28.91
CA GLY A 135 67.02 40.21 28.96
C GLY A 135 68.18 39.19 28.89
N GLU A 136 68.80 39.06 27.71
CA GLU A 136 70.24 38.78 27.52
C GLU A 136 70.82 37.34 27.38
N ARG A 137 71.38 37.13 26.18
CA ARG A 137 72.71 36.54 25.85
C ARG A 137 72.90 35.02 25.99
N ARG A 138 73.07 34.35 24.84
CA ARG A 138 74.39 33.92 24.30
C ARG A 138 74.28 33.28 22.92
#